data_AF-A0A4Q5RSG1-F1
#
_entry.id   AF-A0A4Q5RSG1-F1
#
_cell.length_a   1.000
_cell.length_b   1.000
_cell.length_c   1.000
_cell.angle_alpha   90.00
_cell.angle_beta   90.00
_cell.angle_gamma   90.00
#
_symmetry.space_group_name_H-M   'P 1'
#
loop_
_entity.id
_entity.type
_entity.pdbx_description
1 polymer ?
#
loop_
_entity_poly.entity_id
_entity_poly.type
_entity_poly.pdbx_seq_one_letter_code
_entity_poly.pdbx_strand_id
1 'polypeptide(L)' 'MNLIWALVFLAGGFFLRFQINKRQFNRRNVAGVEEFTSYGKAYTTQMAEKIGRLVGIFLIVIGALLALSFFFGTHK' A
#
# COMPACT_ATOMS: atom_id res chain seq x y z
N MET A 1 -13.61 -19.14 -6.46
CA MET A 1 -12.94 -17.85 -6.76
C MET A 1 -11.51 -18.11 -7.22
N ASN A 2 -10.95 -17.30 -8.14
CA ASN A 2 -9.60 -17.54 -8.66
C ASN A 2 -8.54 -17.03 -7.68
N LEU A 3 -7.72 -17.96 -7.15
CA LEU A 3 -6.60 -17.65 -6.25
C LEU A 3 -5.61 -16.64 -6.85
N ILE A 4 -5.44 -16.66 -8.17
CA ILE A 4 -4.58 -15.73 -8.92
C ILE A 4 -4.97 -14.28 -8.62
N TRP A 5 -6.27 -13.94 -8.64
CA TRP A 5 -6.72 -12.58 -8.36
C TRP A 5 -6.42 -12.18 -6.92
N ALA A 6 -6.63 -13.07 -5.95
CA ALA A 6 -6.30 -12.81 -4.54
C ALA A 6 -4.81 -12.48 -4.37
N LEU A 7 -3.92 -13.22 -5.01
CA LEU A 7 -2.48 -12.98 -4.99
C LEU A 7 -2.10 -11.66 -5.65
N VAL A 8 -2.72 -11.32 -6.79
CA VAL A 8 -2.49 -10.02 -7.46
C VAL A 8 -2.89 -8.85 -6.56
N PHE A 9 -4.04 -8.92 -5.89
CA PHE A 9 -4.50 -7.88 -4.98
C PHE A 9 -3.57 -7.73 -3.76
N LEU A 10 -3.16 -8.85 -3.15
CA LEU A 10 -2.20 -8.83 -2.05
C LEU A 10 -0.85 -8.24 -2.49
N ALA A 11 -0.26 -8.77 -3.55
CA ALA A 11 1.02 -8.31 -4.07
C ALA A 11 0.98 -6.83 -4.46
N GLY A 12 -0.08 -6.40 -5.15
CA GLY A 12 -0.28 -4.99 -5.53
C GLY A 12 -0.40 -4.07 -4.31
N GLY A 13 -1.17 -4.48 -3.30
CA GLY A 13 -1.34 -3.70 -2.07
C GLY A 13 -0.03 -3.56 -1.28
N PHE A 14 0.73 -4.65 -1.12
CA PHE A 14 2.05 -4.61 -0.49
C PHE A 14 3.06 -3.80 -1.29
N PHE A 15 3.12 -3.98 -2.60
CA PHE A 15 4.02 -3.24 -3.49
C PHE A 15 3.77 -1.73 -3.41
N LEU A 16 2.51 -1.31 -3.46
CA LEU A 16 2.15 0.10 -3.38
C LEU A 16 2.58 0.72 -2.04
N ARG A 17 2.37 0.01 -0.93
CA ARG A 17 2.83 0.43 0.40
C ARG A 17 4.35 0.50 0.49
N PHE A 18 5.04 -0.50 -0.06
CA PHE A 18 6.49 -0.54 -0.11
C PHE A 18 7.06 0.66 -0.89
N GLN A 19 6.50 0.98 -2.05
CA GLN A 19 6.96 2.12 -2.84
C GLN A 19 6.74 3.46 -2.14
N ILE A 20 5.63 3.63 -1.43
CA ILE A 20 5.39 4.83 -0.61
C ILE A 20 6.45 4.93 0.49
N ASN A 21 6.65 3.86 1.26
CA ASN A 21 7.63 3.84 2.35
C ASN A 21 9.06 4.08 1.85
N LYS A 22 9.41 3.52 0.68
CA LYS A 22 10.70 3.75 0.02
C LYS A 22 10.88 5.23 -0.37
N ARG A 23 9.85 5.87 -0.93
CA ARG A 23 9.89 7.30 -1.25
C ARG A 23 10.02 8.16 0.00
N GLN A 24 9.30 7.83 1.07
CA GLN A 24 9.42 8.51 2.36
C GLN A 24 10.82 8.39 2.94
N PHE A 25 11.39 7.17 2.92
CA PHE A 25 12.75 6.92 3.39
C PHE A 25 13.79 7.75 2.61
N ASN A 26 13.69 7.78 1.28
CA ASN A 26 14.62 8.51 0.43
C ASN A 26 14.57 10.04 0.60
N ARG A 27 13.52 10.59 1.22
CA ARG A 27 13.41 12.02 1.54
C ARG A 27 13.92 12.38 2.92
N ARG A 28 14.34 11.41 3.74
CA ARG A 28 14.84 11.67 5.09
C ARG A 28 16.31 12.06 5.05
N ASN A 29 16.66 13.04 5.88
CA ASN A 29 18.05 13.42 6.09
C ASN A 29 18.73 12.58 7.19
N VAL A 30 19.97 12.95 7.56
CA VAL A 30 20.76 12.28 8.60
C VAL A 30 20.06 12.29 9.97
N ALA A 31 19.24 13.31 10.24
CA ALA A 31 18.43 13.41 11.47
C ALA A 31 17.08 12.66 11.37
N GLY A 32 16.79 12.00 10.24
CA GLY A 32 15.55 11.25 10.02
C GLY A 32 14.33 12.11 9.68
N VAL A 33 14.52 13.40 9.42
CA VAL A 33 13.44 14.35 9.10
C VAL A 33 13.20 14.37 7.59
N GLU A 34 11.92 14.34 7.17
CA GLU A 34 11.57 14.47 5.75
C GLU A 34 11.81 15.89 5.25
N GLU A 35 12.64 16.04 4.21
CA GLU A 35 12.95 17.33 3.60
C GLU A 35 12.04 17.61 2.39
N PHE A 36 11.46 18.81 2.37
CA PHE A 36 10.63 19.29 1.28
C PHE A 36 11.05 20.69 0.86
N THR A 37 11.06 20.94 -0.46
CA THR A 37 11.47 22.24 -1.03
C THR A 37 10.47 23.36 -0.76
N SER A 38 9.21 23.03 -0.49
CA SER A 38 8.16 24.01 -0.17
C SER A 38 7.04 23.35 0.61
N TYR A 39 6.32 24.16 1.40
CA TYR A 39 5.15 23.70 2.15
C TYR A 39 4.08 23.09 1.26
N GLY A 40 3.78 23.71 0.10
CA GLY A 40 2.79 23.19 -0.85
C GLY A 40 3.17 21.82 -1.42
N LYS A 41 4.46 21.57 -1.66
CA LYS A 41 4.95 20.26 -2.11
C LYS A 41 4.89 19.23 -1.00
N ALA A 42 5.18 19.62 0.24
CA ALA A 42 5.05 18.75 1.40
C ALA A 42 3.59 18.30 1.59
N TYR A 43 2.64 19.23 1.51
CA TYR A 43 1.22 18.95 1.69
C TYR A 43 0.67 18.01 0.62
N THR A 44 0.89 18.34 -0.66
CA THR A 44 0.39 17.53 -1.79
C THR A 44 1.00 16.13 -1.82
N THR A 45 2.31 16.00 -1.57
CA THR A 45 2.99 14.69 -1.50
C THR A 45 2.44 13.85 -0.37
N GLN A 46 2.33 14.40 0.84
CA GLN A 46 1.83 13.66 2.00
C GLN A 46 0.35 13.27 1.86
N MET A 47 -0.48 14.12 1.24
CA MET A 47 -1.86 13.77 0.91
C MET A 47 -1.92 12.58 -0.06
N ALA A 48 -1.15 12.63 -1.15
CA ALA A 48 -1.10 11.53 -2.11
C ALA A 48 -0.60 10.22 -1.47
N GLU A 49 0.39 10.29 -0.60
CA GLU A 49 0.88 9.13 0.16
C GLU A 49 -0.15 8.58 1.15
N LYS A 50 -0.95 9.45 1.78
CA LYS A 50 -2.05 9.02 2.67
C LYS A 50 -3.14 8.29 1.89
N ILE A 51 -3.54 8.83 0.74
CA ILE A 51 -4.51 8.19 -0.17
C ILE A 51 -3.95 6.86 -0.66
N GLY A 52 -2.69 6.84 -1.12
CA GLY A 52 -2.02 5.63 -1.55
C GLY A 52 -1.98 4.56 -0.44
N ARG A 53 -1.65 4.93 0.79
CA ARG A 53 -1.68 4.00 1.93
C ARG A 53 -3.07 3.41 2.17
N LEU A 54 -4.13 4.22 2.06
CA LEU A 54 -5.51 3.74 2.18
C LEU A 54 -5.86 2.76 1.05
N VAL A 55 -5.51 3.08 -0.20
CA VAL A 55 -5.70 2.19 -1.35
C VAL A 55 -4.93 0.88 -1.15
N GLY A 56 -3.68 0.95 -0.67
CA GLY A 56 -2.87 -0.22 -0.37
C GLY A 56 -3.50 -1.12 0.69
N ILE A 57 -4.04 -0.54 1.77
CA ILE A 57 -4.78 -1.29 2.80
C ILE A 57 -6.02 -1.95 2.22
N PHE A 58 -6.79 -1.22 1.41
CA PHE A 58 -8.00 -1.74 0.77
C PHE A 58 -7.70 -2.93 -0.15
N LEU A 59 -6.65 -2.85 -0.96
CA LEU A 59 -6.18 -3.95 -1.81
C LEU A 59 -5.77 -5.18 -0.98
N ILE A 60 -5.05 -4.98 0.12
CA ILE A 60 -4.64 -6.08 1.02
C ILE A 60 -5.86 -6.75 1.64
N VAL A 61 -6.83 -5.97 2.14
CA VAL A 61 -8.05 -6.50 2.76
C VAL A 61 -8.87 -7.30 1.76
N ILE A 62 -9.10 -6.77 0.55
CA ILE A 62 -9.83 -7.49 -0.51
C ILE A 62 -9.09 -8.78 -0.88
N GLY A 63 -7.78 -8.71 -1.11
CA GLY A 63 -6.97 -9.88 -1.44
C GLY A 63 -7.04 -10.97 -0.36
N ALA A 64 -7.00 -10.58 0.91
CA ALA A 64 -7.13 -11.49 2.05
C ALA A 64 -8.52 -12.13 2.12
N LEU A 65 -9.60 -11.35 1.94
CA LEU A 65 -10.97 -11.88 1.91
C LEU A 65 -11.19 -12.87 0.76
N LEU A 66 -10.65 -12.56 -0.42
CA LEU A 66 -10.70 -13.47 -1.57
C LEU A 66 -9.93 -14.77 -1.31
N ALA A 67 -8.75 -14.68 -0.69
CA ALA A 67 -7.97 -15.86 -0.31
C ALA A 67 -8.72 -16.72 0.72
N LEU A 68 -9.26 -16.11 1.79
CA LEU A 68 -10.03 -16.82 2.80
C LEU A 68 -11.26 -17.50 2.18
N SER A 69 -12.03 -16.79 1.36
CA SER A 69 -13.19 -17.37 0.68
C SER A 69 -12.83 -18.53 -0.25
N PHE A 70 -11.65 -18.50 -0.88
CA PHE A 70 -11.16 -19.65 -1.65
C PHE A 70 -10.98 -20.87 -0.74
N PHE A 71 -10.22 -20.74 0.36
CA PHE A 71 -9.97 -21.86 1.28
C PHE A 71 -11.25 -22.40 1.93
N PHE A 72 -12.14 -21.53 2.44
CA PHE A 72 -13.39 -21.97 3.05
C PHE A 72 -14.41 -22.51 2.04
N GLY A 73 -14.37 -22.04 0.79
CA GLY A 73 -15.25 -22.51 -0.28
C GLY A 73 -14.84 -23.87 -0.84
N THR A 74 -13.55 -24.23 -0.81
CA THR A 74 -13.05 -25.55 -1.23
C THR A 74 -13.36 -26.69 -0.25
N HIS A 75 -13.76 -26.38 0.99
CA HIS A 75 -14.09 -27.38 2.01
C HIS A 75 -15.60 -27.72 2.10
N LYS A 76 -16.40 -27.31 1.11
CA LYS A 76 -17.79 -27.74 0.91
C LYS A 76 -17.91 -28.42 -0.45
#